data_AF-A0A7X2SWJ5-F1
#
_entry.id   AF-A0A7X2SWJ5-F1
#
_cell.length_a   1.000
_cell.length_b   1.000
_cell.length_c   1.000
_cell.angle_alpha   90.00
_cell.angle_beta   90.00
_cell.angle_gamma   90.00
#
_symmetry.space_group_name_H-M   'P 1'
#
loop_
_entity.id
_entity.type
_entity.pdbx_description
1 polymer ?
#
loop_
_entity_poly.entity_id
_entity_poly.type
_entity_poly.pdbx_seq_one_letter_code
_entity_poly.pdbx_strand_id
1 'polypeptide(L)'
;MANLTKEQRAARQAEELQKQQEEQQQMEQLRTELDQQRQELEQQQQQLIMQQEQLVQDQQKLNQERQQLEQDRQQFDAERNLALLQASLDKPVAGEQGDVDANGVTTFTPSVESAATVSMVRHYPEFPGGPTEARVHSDNVQKWIEHGWLVAAEG
;
A
#
# COMPACT_ATOMS: atom_id res chain seq x y z
N MET A 1 3.44 -87.12 17.64
CA MET A 1 4.91 -87.01 17.79
C MET A 1 5.28 -85.54 17.67
N ALA A 2 5.57 -84.87 18.78
CA ALA A 2 5.96 -83.47 18.75
C ALA A 2 6.89 -83.18 19.92
N ASN A 3 8.19 -83.25 19.68
CA ASN A 3 9.19 -82.65 20.57
C ASN A 3 10.06 -81.77 19.70
N LEU A 4 9.71 -80.48 19.62
CA LEU A 4 10.64 -79.47 19.11
C LEU A 4 11.94 -79.60 19.90
N THR A 5 13.06 -79.70 19.18
CA THR A 5 14.40 -79.76 19.77
C THR A 5 14.68 -78.48 20.56
N LYS A 6 15.55 -78.57 21.57
CA LYS A 6 15.95 -77.40 22.41
C LYS A 6 16.40 -76.21 21.54
N GLU A 7 17.01 -76.51 20.41
CA GLU A 7 17.50 -75.56 19.41
C GLU A 7 16.37 -74.75 18.74
N GLN A 8 15.24 -75.37 18.40
CA GLN A 8 14.11 -74.64 17.80
C GLN A 8 13.43 -73.68 18.79
N ARG A 9 13.48 -73.94 20.10
CA ARG A 9 12.99 -72.99 21.11
C ARG A 9 13.92 -71.80 21.28
N ALA A 10 15.23 -72.03 21.26
CA ALA A 10 16.22 -70.97 21.32
C ALA A 10 16.10 -70.04 20.09
N ALA A 11 15.89 -70.60 18.89
CA ALA A 11 15.68 -69.82 17.67
C ALA A 11 14.44 -68.92 17.77
N ARG A 12 13.29 -69.44 18.24
CA ARG A 12 12.08 -68.62 18.43
C ARG A 12 12.27 -67.53 19.48
N GLN A 13 12.95 -67.84 20.59
CA GLN A 13 13.23 -66.82 21.61
C GLN A 13 14.13 -65.71 21.08
N ALA A 14 15.13 -66.05 20.26
CA ALA A 14 15.98 -65.06 19.61
C ALA A 14 15.18 -64.19 18.62
N GLU A 15 14.27 -64.79 17.86
CA GLU A 15 13.41 -64.08 16.91
C GLU A 15 12.42 -63.14 17.60
N GLU A 16 11.82 -63.56 18.72
CA GLU A 16 10.96 -62.69 19.56
C GLU A 16 11.75 -61.52 20.16
N LEU A 17 12.96 -61.77 20.67
CA LEU A 17 13.83 -60.71 21.19
C LEU A 17 14.24 -59.72 20.11
N GLN A 18 14.57 -60.21 18.92
CA GLN A 18 14.93 -59.36 17.78
C GLN A 18 13.75 -58.49 17.36
N LYS A 19 12.56 -59.06 17.23
CA LYS A 19 11.34 -58.31 16.92
C LYS A 19 11.05 -57.24 17.99
N GLN A 20 11.23 -57.58 19.26
CA GLN A 20 11.05 -56.63 20.35
C GLN A 20 12.09 -55.49 20.31
N GLN A 21 13.33 -55.77 19.92
CA GLN A 21 14.34 -54.73 19.68
C GLN A 21 13.98 -53.84 18.50
N GLU A 22 13.49 -54.41 17.39
CA GLU A 22 13.06 -53.65 16.22
C GLU A 22 11.88 -52.71 16.56
N GLU A 23 10.90 -53.19 17.34
CA GLU A 23 9.79 -52.36 17.83
C GLU A 23 10.27 -51.22 18.74
N GLN A 24 11.27 -51.48 19.60
CA GLN A 24 11.88 -50.43 20.43
C GLN A 24 12.60 -49.38 19.59
N GLN A 25 13.35 -49.79 18.57
CA GLN A 25 14.02 -48.87 17.65
C GLN A 25 13.02 -48.02 16.86
N GLN A 26 11.92 -48.62 16.39
CA GLN A 26 10.86 -47.88 15.71
C GLN A 26 10.19 -46.85 16.63
N MET A 27 9.89 -47.22 17.88
CA MET A 27 9.36 -46.27 18.85
C MET A 27 10.33 -45.13 19.15
N GLU A 28 11.64 -45.42 19.25
CA GLU A 28 12.66 -44.40 19.49
C GLU A 28 12.80 -43.44 18.30
N GLN A 29 12.70 -43.95 17.07
CA GLN A 29 12.67 -43.14 15.85
C GLN A 29 11.46 -42.21 15.83
N LEU A 30 10.25 -42.73 16.07
CA LEU A 30 9.03 -41.93 16.10
C LEU A 30 9.08 -40.86 17.21
N ARG A 31 9.66 -41.19 18.37
CA ARG A 31 9.83 -40.24 19.46
C ARG A 31 10.76 -39.10 19.06
N THR A 32 11.89 -39.44 18.43
CA THR A 32 12.85 -38.46 17.93
C THR A 32 12.23 -37.56 16.85
N GLU A 33 11.45 -38.13 15.94
CA GLU A 33 10.75 -37.38 14.89
C GLU A 33 9.70 -36.43 15.49
N LEU A 34 8.94 -36.89 16.49
CA LEU A 34 7.98 -36.03 17.19
C LEU A 34 8.70 -34.88 17.93
N ASP A 35 9.84 -35.14 18.55
CA ASP A 35 10.63 -34.11 19.24
C ASP A 35 11.18 -33.08 18.24
N GLN A 36 11.62 -33.52 17.05
CA GLN A 36 12.04 -32.61 15.97
C GLN A 36 10.88 -31.74 15.47
N GLN A 37 9.71 -32.34 15.21
CA GLN A 37 8.53 -31.60 14.78
C GLN A 37 8.08 -30.57 15.83
N ARG A 38 8.17 -30.91 17.12
CA ARG A 38 7.88 -29.99 18.22
C ARG A 38 8.84 -28.80 18.22
N GLN A 39 10.13 -29.04 18.05
CA GLN A 39 11.12 -27.96 17.98
C GLN A 39 10.90 -27.07 16.76
N GLU A 40 10.56 -27.63 15.60
CA GLU A 40 10.28 -26.85 14.40
C GLU A 40 9.03 -25.98 14.58
N LEU A 41 7.96 -26.53 15.16
CA LEU A 41 6.75 -25.77 15.47
C LEU A 41 7.03 -24.64 16.46
N GLU A 42 7.87 -24.88 17.46
CA GLU A 42 8.28 -23.86 18.43
C GLU A 42 9.07 -22.73 17.75
N GLN A 43 9.99 -23.05 16.85
CA GLN A 43 10.73 -22.06 16.07
C GLN A 43 9.80 -21.23 15.18
N GLN A 44 8.83 -21.87 14.51
CA GLN A 44 7.84 -21.18 13.69
C GLN A 44 6.96 -20.25 14.55
N GLN A 45 6.55 -20.68 15.75
CA GLN A 45 5.80 -19.84 16.67
C GLN A 45 6.61 -18.62 17.12
N GLN A 46 7.90 -18.77 17.43
CA GLN A 46 8.77 -17.64 17.79
C GLN A 46 8.90 -16.64 16.64
N GLN A 47 9.06 -17.13 15.40
CA GLN A 47 9.08 -16.26 14.21
C GLN A 47 7.77 -15.48 14.04
N LEU A 48 6.63 -16.15 14.24
CA LEU A 48 5.32 -15.50 14.14
C LEU A 48 5.13 -14.42 15.21
N ILE A 49 5.58 -14.67 16.44
CA ILE A 49 5.55 -13.69 17.54
C ILE A 49 6.37 -12.46 17.16
N MET A 50 7.61 -12.64 16.70
CA MET A 50 8.45 -11.51 16.28
C MET A 50 7.82 -10.72 15.13
N GLN A 51 7.22 -11.40 14.15
CA GLN A 51 6.54 -10.72 13.05
C GLN A 51 5.32 -9.93 13.52
N GLN A 52 4.55 -10.47 14.46
CA GLN A 52 3.40 -9.78 15.05
C GLN A 52 3.84 -8.54 15.83
N GLU A 53 4.91 -8.63 16.62
CA GLU A 53 5.48 -7.47 17.32
C GLU A 53 5.90 -6.37 16.35
N GLN A 54 6.55 -6.73 15.25
CA GLN A 54 6.95 -5.77 14.22
C GLN A 54 5.72 -5.09 13.58
N LEU A 55 4.68 -5.85 13.25
CA LEU A 55 3.45 -5.27 12.69
C LEU A 55 2.78 -4.29 13.66
N VAL A 56 2.80 -4.58 14.96
CA VAL A 56 2.28 -3.68 15.98
C VAL A 56 3.11 -2.39 16.05
N GLN A 57 4.44 -2.48 15.98
CA GLN A 57 5.31 -1.31 15.93
C GLN A 57 5.06 -0.45 14.69
N ASP A 58 4.97 -1.08 13.52
CA ASP A 58 4.70 -0.39 12.26
C ASP A 58 3.34 0.32 12.29
N GLN A 59 2.33 -0.33 12.85
CA GLN A 59 1.01 0.28 13.04
C GLN A 59 1.05 1.50 13.96
N GLN A 60 1.81 1.43 15.07
CA GLN A 60 2.00 2.57 15.96
C GLN A 60 2.68 3.74 15.24
N LYS A 61 3.72 3.45 14.45
CA LYS A 61 4.43 4.46 13.67
C LYS A 61 3.52 5.13 12.64
N LEU A 62 2.75 4.34 11.88
CA LEU A 62 1.80 4.86 10.90
C LEU A 62 0.73 5.74 11.57
N ASN A 63 0.25 5.36 12.76
CA ASN A 63 -0.70 6.19 13.50
C ASN A 63 -0.09 7.53 13.94
N GLN A 64 1.18 7.53 14.37
CA GLN A 64 1.90 8.76 14.71
C GLN A 64 2.07 9.66 13.48
N GLU A 65 2.50 9.10 12.35
CA GLU A 65 2.66 9.85 11.09
C GLU A 65 1.34 10.44 10.62
N ARG A 66 0.23 9.69 10.71
CA ARG A 66 -1.10 10.19 10.38
C ARG A 66 -1.52 11.35 11.28
N GLN A 67 -1.25 11.26 12.58
CA GLN A 67 -1.57 12.35 13.52
C GLN A 67 -0.75 13.60 13.22
N GLN A 68 0.53 13.46 12.86
CA GLN A 68 1.37 14.60 12.48
C GLN A 68 0.85 15.26 11.20
N LEU A 69 0.55 14.48 10.17
CA LEU A 69 0.00 15.01 8.92
C LEU A 69 -1.33 15.73 9.13
N GLU A 70 -2.18 15.24 10.05
CA GLU A 70 -3.42 15.91 10.38
C GLU A 70 -3.18 17.26 11.08
N GLN A 71 -2.19 17.34 11.98
CA GLN A 71 -1.79 18.61 12.60
C GLN A 71 -1.26 19.58 11.56
N ASP A 72 -0.36 19.14 10.67
CA ASP A 72 0.22 19.98 9.62
C ASP A 72 -0.87 20.52 8.69
N ARG A 73 -1.85 19.68 8.33
CA ARG A 73 -3.00 20.09 7.51
C ARG A 73 -3.83 21.17 8.22
N GLN A 74 -4.14 20.98 9.50
CA GLN A 74 -4.90 21.96 10.29
C GLN A 74 -4.17 23.29 10.41
N GLN A 75 -2.84 23.27 10.59
CA GLN A 75 -2.03 24.49 10.61
C GLN A 75 -2.08 25.22 9.27
N PHE A 76 -1.91 24.49 8.17
CA PHE A 76 -2.00 25.07 6.83
C PHE A 76 -3.39 25.67 6.54
N ASP A 77 -4.46 24.97 6.90
CA ASP A 77 -5.83 25.47 6.76
C ASP A 77 -6.07 26.73 7.59
N ALA A 78 -5.53 26.79 8.82
CA ALA A 78 -5.62 27.96 9.68
C ALA A 78 -4.85 29.17 9.10
N GLU A 79 -3.63 28.94 8.59
CA GLU A 79 -2.81 29.99 7.98
C GLU A 79 -3.47 30.53 6.71
N ARG A 80 -4.00 29.65 5.85
CA ARG A 80 -4.78 30.06 4.67
C ARG A 80 -5.99 30.90 5.05
N ASN A 81 -6.73 30.50 6.09
CA ASN A 81 -7.89 31.26 6.56
C ASN A 81 -7.49 32.64 7.09
N LEU A 82 -6.38 32.72 7.84
CA LEU A 82 -5.81 33.98 8.32
C LEU A 82 -5.44 34.91 7.15
N ALA A 83 -4.77 34.38 6.11
CA ALA A 83 -4.41 35.15 4.93
C ALA A 83 -5.64 35.70 4.18
N LEU A 84 -6.73 34.92 4.08
CA LEU A 84 -7.98 35.37 3.47
C LEU A 84 -8.67 36.47 4.29
N LEU A 85 -8.64 36.37 5.62
CA LEU A 85 -9.14 37.42 6.53
C LEU A 85 -8.33 38.71 6.38
N GLN A 86 -7.00 38.62 6.29
CA GLN A 86 -6.14 39.78 6.04
C GLN A 86 -6.40 40.43 4.68
N ALA A 87 -6.50 39.64 3.60
CA ALA A 87 -6.82 40.16 2.27
C ALA A 87 -8.21 40.84 2.20
N SER A 88 -9.15 40.44 3.07
CA SER A 88 -10.47 41.08 3.18
C SER A 88 -10.41 42.45 3.87
N LEU A 89 -9.41 42.68 4.73
CA LEU A 89 -9.18 43.95 5.41
C LEU A 89 -8.42 44.96 4.55
N ASP A 90 -7.62 44.50 3.58
CA ASP A 90 -6.73 45.33 2.75
C ASP A 90 -7.35 45.81 1.42
N LYS A 91 -8.67 45.64 1.21
CA LYS A 91 -9.34 46.28 0.08
C LYS A 91 -9.34 47.81 0.30
N PRO A 92 -8.68 48.61 -0.57
CA PRO A 92 -8.84 50.05 -0.49
C PRO A 92 -10.31 50.38 -0.78
N VAL A 93 -10.87 51.28 0.02
CA VAL A 93 -12.06 52.05 -0.36
C VAL A 93 -11.60 52.93 -1.54
N ALA A 94 -11.52 52.34 -2.73
CA ALA A 94 -11.26 53.06 -3.96
C ALA A 94 -12.54 53.86 -4.22
N GLY A 95 -12.43 55.17 -4.02
CA GLY A 95 -13.49 56.11 -4.31
C GLY A 95 -14.07 55.85 -5.70
N GLU A 96 -15.39 55.90 -5.76
CA GLU A 96 -16.12 56.08 -6.99
C GLU A 96 -15.54 57.28 -7.75
N GLN A 97 -14.77 57.01 -8.80
CA GLN A 97 -14.47 57.96 -9.84
C GLN A 97 -14.94 57.32 -11.14
N GLY A 98 -16.24 57.47 -11.37
CA GLY A 98 -16.88 57.13 -12.64
C GLY A 98 -16.43 58.13 -13.69
N ASP A 99 -15.64 57.65 -14.65
CA ASP A 99 -15.62 58.24 -15.98
C ASP A 99 -16.78 57.60 -16.75
N VAL A 100 -17.78 58.43 -17.05
CA VAL A 100 -18.97 58.08 -17.84
C VAL A 100 -18.77 58.62 -19.24
N ASP A 101 -18.49 57.74 -20.18
CA ASP A 101 -18.58 58.02 -21.61
C ASP A 101 -20.04 57.97 -22.09
N ALA A 102 -20.35 58.90 -23.01
CA ALA A 102 -21.70 59.42 -23.29
C ALA A 102 -22.73 58.46 -23.91
N ASN A 103 -22.51 57.15 -23.93
CA ASN A 103 -23.45 56.17 -24.50
C ASN A 103 -23.65 54.88 -23.68
N GLY A 104 -23.17 54.80 -22.43
CA GLY A 104 -23.73 53.89 -21.42
C GLY A 104 -23.78 52.39 -21.77
N VAL A 105 -22.93 51.90 -22.68
CA VAL A 105 -22.79 50.47 -22.96
C VAL A 105 -21.38 50.07 -22.59
N THR A 106 -21.22 49.56 -21.37
CA THR A 106 -20.02 48.86 -20.97
C THR A 106 -20.03 47.48 -21.62
N THR A 107 -19.61 47.39 -22.88
CA THR A 107 -19.16 46.11 -23.43
C THR A 107 -17.86 45.73 -22.74
N PHE A 108 -17.99 45.03 -21.60
CA PHE A 108 -16.96 44.09 -21.20
C PHE A 108 -16.94 43.01 -22.27
N THR A 109 -16.04 43.14 -23.24
CA THR A 109 -15.49 41.97 -23.90
C THR A 109 -14.49 41.39 -22.92
N PRO A 110 -14.81 40.34 -22.13
CA PRO A 110 -13.75 39.52 -21.60
C PRO A 110 -13.04 38.97 -22.83
N SER A 111 -11.81 39.41 -23.06
CA SER A 111 -10.91 38.71 -23.97
C SER A 111 -10.78 37.31 -23.35
N VAL A 112 -11.58 36.37 -23.85
CA VAL A 112 -11.43 34.96 -23.56
C VAL A 112 -10.13 34.59 -24.25
N GLU A 113 -9.04 34.82 -23.53
CA GLU A 113 -7.73 34.28 -23.83
C GLU A 113 -7.95 32.78 -23.95
N SER A 114 -8.04 32.34 -25.20
CA SER A 114 -8.36 30.98 -25.58
C SER A 114 -7.17 30.14 -25.16
N ALA A 115 -7.15 29.73 -23.89
CA ALA A 115 -6.10 28.90 -23.32
C ALA A 115 -5.99 27.67 -24.22
N ALA A 116 -4.92 27.59 -25.00
CA ALA A 116 -4.70 26.53 -25.97
C ALA A 116 -4.73 25.20 -25.21
N THR A 117 -5.77 24.41 -25.43
CA THR A 117 -5.87 23.07 -24.86
C THR A 117 -5.31 22.09 -25.86
N VAL A 118 -4.37 21.27 -25.40
CA VAL A 118 -3.71 20.22 -26.14
C VAL A 118 -4.40 18.90 -25.80
N SER A 119 -4.80 18.16 -26.83
CA SER A 119 -5.33 16.81 -26.64
C SER A 119 -4.20 15.87 -26.26
N MET A 120 -4.36 15.13 -25.17
CA MET A 120 -3.39 14.17 -24.67
C MET A 120 -4.03 12.79 -24.52
N VAL A 121 -3.26 11.75 -24.83
CA VAL A 121 -3.71 10.36 -24.86
C VAL A 121 -2.74 9.46 -24.11
N ARG A 122 -3.22 8.34 -23.57
CA ARG A 122 -2.37 7.28 -23.01
C ARG A 122 -2.91 5.90 -23.36
N HIS A 123 -2.01 4.94 -23.54
CA HIS A 123 -2.35 3.59 -23.99
C HIS A 123 -2.88 2.70 -22.86
N TYR A 124 -2.43 2.93 -21.63
CA TYR A 124 -2.84 2.17 -20.45
C TYR A 124 -3.50 3.11 -19.44
N PRO A 125 -4.76 2.86 -19.07
CA PRO A 125 -5.37 3.61 -17.98
C PRO A 125 -4.76 3.21 -16.65
N GLU A 126 -4.59 4.19 -15.76
CA GLU A 126 -4.00 4.06 -14.42
C GLU A 126 -4.88 3.24 -13.47
N PHE A 127 -6.17 3.11 -13.79
CA PHE A 127 -7.09 2.19 -13.13
C PHE A 127 -8.06 1.59 -14.16
N PRO A 128 -8.66 0.40 -13.90
CA PRO A 128 -9.60 -0.23 -14.82
C PRO A 128 -10.77 0.70 -15.16
N GLY A 129 -10.96 0.99 -16.45
CA GLY A 129 -12.01 1.90 -16.93
C GLY A 129 -11.67 3.40 -16.83
N GLY A 130 -10.44 3.76 -16.46
CA GLY A 130 -9.99 5.15 -16.39
C GLY A 130 -9.86 5.83 -17.77
N PRO A 131 -9.75 7.17 -17.80
CA PRO A 131 -9.64 7.92 -19.04
C PRO A 131 -8.30 7.62 -19.74
N THR A 132 -8.39 7.48 -21.06
CA THR A 132 -7.26 7.31 -21.99
C THR A 132 -7.06 8.54 -22.87
N GLU A 133 -7.99 9.50 -22.83
CA GLU A 133 -7.97 10.74 -23.61
C GLU A 133 -8.40 11.91 -22.71
N ALA A 134 -7.73 13.06 -22.84
CA ALA A 134 -8.04 14.27 -22.09
C ALA A 134 -7.63 15.53 -22.87
N ARG A 135 -8.34 16.65 -22.63
CA ARG A 135 -7.91 17.98 -23.09
C ARG A 135 -7.21 18.70 -21.95
N VAL A 136 -5.94 19.04 -22.15
CA VAL A 136 -5.05 19.56 -21.11
C VAL A 136 -4.57 20.94 -21.53
N HIS A 137 -4.55 21.91 -20.61
CA HIS A 137 -3.96 23.22 -20.90
C HIS A 137 -2.48 23.09 -21.23
N SER A 138 -1.99 23.88 -22.20
CA SER A 138 -0.58 23.93 -22.62
C SER A 138 0.41 23.94 -21.45
N ASP A 139 0.09 24.68 -20.39
CA ASP A 139 0.96 24.89 -19.23
C ASP A 139 1.13 23.63 -18.36
N ASN A 140 0.26 22.64 -18.54
CA ASN A 140 0.28 21.38 -17.78
C ASN A 140 0.72 20.17 -18.61
N VAL A 141 0.96 20.34 -19.92
CA VAL A 141 1.33 19.24 -20.83
C VAL A 141 2.56 18.48 -20.33
N GLN A 142 3.60 19.19 -19.88
CA GLN A 142 4.84 18.57 -19.41
C GLN A 142 4.61 17.61 -18.22
N LYS A 143 3.79 18.03 -17.24
CA LYS A 143 3.45 17.20 -16.08
C LYS A 143 2.70 15.94 -16.50
N TRP A 144 1.81 16.05 -17.49
CA TRP A 144 1.06 14.91 -17.98
C TRP A 144 1.95 13.92 -18.74
N ILE A 145 2.96 14.40 -19.47
CA ILE A 145 3.99 13.54 -20.09
C ILE A 145 4.76 12.75 -19.03
N GLU A 146 5.12 13.38 -17.90
CA GLU A 146 5.77 12.69 -16.77
C GLU A 146 4.89 11.59 -16.17
N HIS A 147 3.56 11.75 -16.20
CA HIS A 147 2.58 10.74 -15.80
C HIS A 147 2.23 9.74 -16.92
N GLY A 148 3.02 9.66 -17.98
CA GLY A 148 2.88 8.67 -19.05
C GLY A 148 1.82 8.99 -20.10
N TRP A 149 1.36 10.25 -20.16
CA TRP A 149 0.50 10.72 -21.25
C TRP A 149 1.33 11.21 -22.44
N LEU A 150 0.76 11.17 -23.63
CA LEU A 150 1.38 11.55 -24.88
C LEU A 150 0.54 12.65 -25.51
N VAL A 151 1.17 13.63 -26.15
CA VAL A 151 0.44 14.62 -26.95
C VAL A 151 -0.17 13.89 -28.15
N ALA A 152 -1.48 14.00 -28.33
CA ALA A 152 -2.14 13.50 -29.52
C ALA A 152 -1.60 14.28 -30.71
N ALA A 153 -0.87 13.63 -31.62
CA ALA A 153 -0.48 14.25 -32.87
C ALA A 153 -1.76 14.62 -33.62
N GLU A 154 -1.99 15.91 -33.83
CA GLU A 154 -3.06 16.37 -34.73
C GLU A 154 -2.75 15.82 -36.13
N GLY A 155 -3.60 14.92 -36.61
CA GLY A 155 -3.63 14.42 -37.97
C GLY A 155 -4.71 15.12 -38.78
#